data_AF-A0A0N7J801-F1
#
_entry.id   AF-A0A0N7J801-F1
#
_cell.length_a   1.000
_cell.length_b   1.000
_cell.length_c   1.000
_cell.angle_alpha   90.00
_cell.angle_beta   90.00
_cell.angle_gamma   90.00
#
_symmetry.space_group_name_H-M   'P 1'
#
loop_
_entity.id
_entity.type
_entity.pdbx_description
1 polymer ?
#
loop_
_entity_poly.entity_id
_entity_poly.type
_entity_poly.pdbx_seq_one_letter_code
_entity_poly.pdbx_strand_id
1 'polypeptide(L)' 'MRRYYFELTDRNYNDLGAFIPDGYNKEVAVRQAKKWMAENSIVLATLVVSSLRTSNVLDVIDIDIL' A
#
# COMPACT_ATOMS: atom_id res chain seq x y z
N MET A 1 17.56 3.32 9.86
CA MET A 1 16.66 3.67 8.75
C MET A 1 15.29 3.05 9.01
N ARG A 2 14.19 3.74 8.66
CA ARG A 2 12.83 3.19 8.77
C ARG A 2 12.52 2.41 7.49
N ARG A 3 12.43 1.09 7.58
CA ARG A 3 12.01 0.22 6.49
C ARG A 3 10.56 -0.17 6.73
N TYR A 4 9.77 -0.13 5.67
CA TYR A 4 8.34 -0.36 5.69
C TYR A 4 8.00 -1.59 4.87
N TYR A 5 6.96 -2.31 5.29
CA TYR A 5 6.19 -3.19 4.42
C TYR A 5 4.85 -2.54 4.12
N PHE A 6 4.27 -2.91 2.99
CA PHE A 6 3.10 -2.27 2.42
C PHE A 6 2.06 -3.32 2.08
N GLU A 7 0.83 -3.07 2.48
CA GLU A 7 -0.33 -3.91 2.15
C GLU A 7 -1.38 -3.03 1.48
N LEU A 8 -1.88 -3.47 0.33
CA LEU A 8 -2.95 -2.78 -0.37
C LEU A 8 -4.27 -3.49 -0.04
N THR A 9 -5.21 -2.74 0.51
CA THR A 9 -6.46 -3.30 1.02
C THR A 9 -7.67 -2.60 0.42
N ASP A 10 -8.81 -3.28 0.41
CA ASP A 10 -10.10 -2.65 0.11
C ASP A 10 -10.59 -1.78 1.28
N ARG A 11 -11.79 -1.21 1.15
CA ARG A 11 -12.38 -0.37 2.21
C ARG A 11 -12.73 -1.12 3.50
N ASN A 12 -12.79 -2.45 3.46
CA ASN A 12 -13.04 -3.31 4.59
C ASN A 12 -11.73 -3.89 5.17
N TYR A 13 -10.57 -3.38 4.72
CA TYR A 13 -9.24 -3.88 5.07
C TYR A 13 -8.97 -5.33 4.64
N ASN A 14 -9.66 -5.82 3.61
CA ASN A 14 -9.30 -7.10 3.00
C ASN A 14 -8.08 -6.90 2.10
N ASP A 15 -7.08 -7.76 2.24
CA ASP A 15 -5.91 -7.75 1.36
C ASP A 15 -6.33 -7.96 -0.10
N LEU A 16 -5.86 -7.08 -0.97
CA LEU A 16 -6.07 -7.15 -2.41
C LEU A 16 -5.02 -8.03 -3.10
N GLY A 17 -4.00 -8.51 -2.38
CA GLY A 17 -2.97 -9.40 -2.91
C GLY A 17 -1.96 -8.70 -3.83
N ALA A 18 -1.87 -7.38 -3.74
CA ALA A 18 -0.95 -6.58 -4.56
C ALA A 18 0.49 -6.77 -4.08
N PHE A 19 1.39 -7.14 -5.00
CA PHE A 19 2.81 -7.17 -4.67
C PHE A 19 3.41 -5.76 -4.71
N ILE A 20 3.63 -5.18 -3.53
CA ILE A 20 4.30 -3.89 -3.36
C ILE A 20 5.62 -4.11 -2.59
N PRO A 21 6.78 -3.94 -3.25
CA PRO A 21 8.08 -4.10 -2.60
C PRO A 21 8.24 -3.27 -1.32
N ASP A 22 8.73 -3.94 -0.27
CA ASP A 22 9.22 -3.28 0.94
C ASP A 22 10.25 -2.20 0.61
N GLY A 23 10.26 -1.14 1.41
CA GLY A 23 11.16 -0.05 1.11
C GLY A 23 11.20 1.06 2.15
N TYR A 24 11.81 2.17 1.75
CA TYR A 24 12.00 3.34 2.60
C TYR A 24 11.13 4.51 2.15
N ASN A 25 10.55 4.45 0.95
CA ASN A 25 9.84 5.54 0.31
C ASN A 25 8.37 5.17 0.06
N LYS A 26 7.48 5.85 0.79
CA LYS A 26 6.02 5.68 0.68
C LYS A 26 5.49 6.12 -0.69
N GLU A 27 6.08 7.14 -1.32
CA GLU A 27 5.64 7.62 -2.64
C GLU A 27 5.89 6.59 -3.73
N VAL A 28 7.01 5.86 -3.66
CA VAL A 28 7.30 4.76 -4.59
C VAL A 28 6.27 3.63 -4.43
N ALA A 29 5.94 3.28 -3.18
CA ALA A 29 4.91 2.30 -2.88
C ALA A 29 3.52 2.73 -3.39
N VAL A 30 3.14 4.00 -3.20
CA VAL A 30 1.89 4.56 -3.75
C VAL A 30 1.86 4.47 -5.27
N ARG A 31 2.97 4.79 -5.97
CA ARG A 31 3.03 4.67 -7.43
C ARG A 31 2.87 3.22 -7.91
N GLN A 32 3.47 2.27 -7.20
CA GLN A 32 3.33 0.85 -7.51
C GLN A 32 1.91 0.35 -7.23
N ALA A 33 1.32 0.75 -6.10
CA ALA A 33 -0.08 0.48 -5.78
C ALA A 33 -1.01 1.00 -6.88
N LYS A 34 -0.87 2.27 -7.29
CA LYS A 34 -1.68 2.86 -8.38
C LYS A 34 -1.54 2.10 -9.69
N LYS A 35 -0.31 1.69 -10.05
CA LYS A 35 -0.07 0.89 -11.25
C LYS A 35 -0.80 -0.44 -11.19
N TRP A 36 -0.65 -1.17 -10.09
CA TRP A 36 -1.31 -2.46 -9.89
C TRP A 36 -2.84 -2.31 -9.86
N MET A 37 -3.35 -1.27 -9.20
CA MET A 37 -4.77 -0.92 -9.17
C MET A 37 -5.35 -0.71 -10.57
N ALA A 38 -4.64 0.04 -11.43
CA ALA A 38 -5.05 0.27 -12.82
C ALA A 38 -5.06 -1.03 -13.64
N GLU A 39 -4.08 -1.92 -13.44
CA GLU A 39 -4.02 -3.23 -14.10
C GLU A 39 -5.16 -4.17 -13.67
N ASN A 40 -5.70 -3.99 -12.45
CA ASN A 40 -6.75 -4.82 -11.86
C ASN A 40 -8.13 -4.15 -11.84
N SER A 41 -8.30 -3.00 -12.49
CA SER A 41 -9.55 -2.22 -12.51
C SER A 41 -10.09 -1.85 -11.11
N ILE A 42 -9.19 -1.64 -10.15
CA ILE A 42 -9.52 -1.21 -8.79
C ILE A 42 -9.35 0.29 -8.70
N VAL A 43 -10.43 0.98 -8.39
CA VAL A 43 -10.47 2.44 -8.41
C VAL A 43 -10.05 3.05 -7.08
N LEU A 44 -10.40 2.39 -5.98
CA LEU A 44 -10.21 2.87 -4.62
C LEU A 44 -9.61 1.76 -3.75
N ALA A 45 -8.54 2.08 -3.05
CA ALA A 45 -7.87 1.17 -2.14
C ALA A 45 -7.18 1.95 -1.02
N THR A 46 -6.81 1.23 0.03
CA THR A 46 -6.07 1.77 1.18
C THR A 46 -4.71 1.09 1.24
N LEU A 47 -3.64 1.88 1.18
CA LEU A 47 -2.27 1.42 1.38
C LEU A 47 -1.91 1.52 2.87
N VAL A 48 -1.85 0.37 3.54
CA VAL A 48 -1.40 0.26 4.92
C VAL A 48 0.12 0.25 4.93
N VAL A 49 0.72 1.14 5.72
CA VAL A 49 2.18 1.25 5.86
C VAL A 49 2.56 0.82 7.26
N SER A 50 3.37 -0.23 7.36
CA SER A 50 3.75 -0.81 8.64
C SER A 50 5.26 -0.89 8.80
N SER A 51 5.71 -0.84 10.05
CA SER A 51 7.13 -1.00 10.36
C SER A 51 7.58 -2.44 10.15
N LEU A 52 8.60 -2.67 9.33
CA LEU A 52 9.23 -3.99 9.29
C LEU A 52 9.96 -4.35 10.59
N ARG A 53 10.29 -3.36 11.43
CA ARG A 53 11.02 -3.60 12.69
C ARG A 53 10.08 -4.00 13.82
N THR A 54 8.91 -3.38 13.91
CA THR A 54 8.00 -3.53 15.06
C THR A 54 6.63 -4.07 14.68
N SER A 55 6.37 -4.28 13.38
CA SER A 55 5.07 -4.67 12.82
C SER A 55 3.91 -3.70 13.09
N ASN A 56 4.17 -2.57 13.75
CA ASN A 56 3.15 -1.55 14.01
C ASN A 56 2.76 -0.84 12.72
N VAL A 57 1.47 -0.57 12.56
CA VAL A 57 0.97 0.37 11.55
C VAL A 57 1.52 1.75 11.87
N LEU A 58 2.11 2.39 10.86
CA LEU A 58 2.73 3.72 10.96
C LEU A 58 1.95 4.77 10.16
N ASP A 59 1.22 4.34 9.15
CA ASP A 59 0.43 5.21 8.27
C ASP A 59 -0.64 4.41 7.53
N VAL A 60 -1.67 5.12 7.10
CA VAL A 60 -2.77 4.57 6.28
C VAL A 60 -3.06 5.60 5.20
N ILE A 61 -2.87 5.23 3.94
CA ILE A 61 -2.95 6.15 2.81
C ILE A 61 -4.09 5.71 1.90
N ASP A 62 -5.12 6.54 1.79
CA ASP A 62 -6.18 6.35 0.80
C ASP A 62 -5.66 6.65 -0.60
N ILE A 63 -5.90 5.73 -1.54
CA ILE A 63 -5.47 5.85 -2.93
C ILE A 63 -6.70 5.83 -3.85
N ASP A 64 -6.80 6.89 -4.65
CA ASP A 64 -7.70 7.00 -5.79
C ASP A 64 -6.87 7.13 -7.09
N ILE A 65 -7.34 6.50 -8.16
CA ILE A 65 -6.76 6.55 -9.52
C ILE A 65 -7.66 7.25 -10.54
N LEU A 66 -8.80 7.80 -10.12
CA LEU A 66 -9.66 8.68 -10.93
C LEU A 66 -9.09 10.10 -11.08
#